data_AF-A0A9D4DDF8-F1
#
_entry.id   AF-A0A9D4DDF8-F1
#
_cell.length_a   1.000
_cell.length_b   1.000
_cell.length_c   1.000
_cell.angle_alpha   90.00
_cell.angle_beta   90.00
_cell.angle_gamma   90.00
#
_symmetry.space_group_name_H-M   'P 1'
#
loop_
_entity.id
_entity.type
_entity.pdbx_description
1 polymer ?
#
loop_
_entity_poly.entity_id
_entity_poly.type
_entity_poly.pdbx_seq_one_letter_code
_entity_poly.pdbx_strand_id
1 'polypeptide(L)' 'MYLTRLSEIITSDHPRITYEVRELALESMVQLWRIPGLVTELYLNYDCDLSCTNLFEDLTKLLSKVGTLC' A
#
# COMPACT_ATOMS: atom_id res chain seq x y z
N MET A 1 9.94 -2.55 3.89
CA MET A 1 10.09 -1.43 2.93
C MET A 1 9.07 -0.34 3.27
N TYR A 2 9.17 0.86 2.69
CA TYR A 2 8.26 1.98 3.01
C TYR A 2 6.78 1.65 2.76
N LEU A 3 6.45 1.05 1.60
CA LEU A 3 5.08 0.64 1.27
C LEU A 3 4.53 -0.41 2.25
N THR A 4 5.34 -1.39 2.67
CA THR A 4 4.90 -2.39 3.65
C THR A 4 4.61 -1.75 5.01
N ARG A 5 5.40 -0.75 5.42
CA ARG A 5 5.16 0.02 6.66
C ARG A 5 3.86 0.83 6.59
N LEU A 6 3.57 1.46 5.44
CA LEU A 6 2.28 2.14 5.26
C LEU A 6 1.12 1.16 5.37
N SER A 7 1.20 -0.01 4.74
CA SER A 7 0.17 -1.05 4.86
C SER A 7 -0.03 -1.50 6.31
N GLU A 8 1.06 -1.75 7.04
CA GLU A 8 1.01 -2.12 8.47
C GLU A 8 0.32 -1.06 9.32
N ILE A 9 0.55 0.23 9.05
CA ILE A 9 -0.10 1.34 9.75
C ILE A 9 -1.60 1.36 9.42
N ILE A 10 -1.95 1.30 8.13
CA ILE A 10 -3.35 1.36 7.65
C ILE A 10 -4.19 0.24 8.28
N THR A 11 -3.65 -0.98 8.39
CA THR A 11 -4.37 -2.13 8.95
C THR A 11 -4.17 -2.30 10.46
N SER A 12 -3.49 -1.38 11.14
CA SER A 12 -3.15 -1.55 12.55
C SER A 12 -4.36 -1.35 13.46
N ASP A 13 -4.61 -2.31 14.35
CA ASP A 13 -5.54 -2.16 15.49
C ASP A 13 -4.81 -1.78 16.79
N HIS A 14 -3.52 -1.42 16.72
CA HIS A 14 -2.78 -1.04 17.92
C HIS A 14 -3.37 0.25 18.52
N PRO A 15 -3.67 0.31 19.83
CA PRO A 15 -4.27 1.49 20.48
C PRO A 15 -3.45 2.78 20.43
N ARG A 16 -2.20 2.74 19.95
CA ARG A 16 -1.34 3.93 19.78
C ARG A 16 -1.47 4.52 18.39
N ILE A 17 -2.00 3.76 17.43
CA ILE A 17 -2.27 4.21 16.08
C ILE A 17 -3.69 4.72 16.05
N THR A 18 -3.85 6.05 15.99
CA THR A 18 -5.17 6.66 15.95
C THR A 18 -5.81 6.51 14.57
N TYR A 19 -7.10 6.79 14.47
CA TYR A 19 -7.81 6.76 13.20
C TYR A 19 -7.21 7.77 12.20
N GLU A 20 -6.88 8.97 12.67
CA GLU A 20 -6.28 10.04 11.85
C GLU A 20 -4.93 9.61 11.26
N VAL A 21 -4.13 8.87 12.01
CA VAL A 21 -2.85 8.33 11.52
C VAL A 21 -3.08 7.28 10.41
N ARG A 22 -4.12 6.45 10.54
CA ARG A 22 -4.48 5.47 9.50
C ARG A 22 -4.98 6.14 8.23
N GLU A 23 -5.82 7.16 8.36
CA GLU A 23 -6.28 7.99 7.24
C GLU A 23 -5.10 8.65 6.53
N LEU A 24 -4.20 9.30 7.26
CA LEU A 24 -3.04 9.97 6.65
C LEU A 24 -2.11 8.99 5.93
N ALA A 25 -1.91 7.79 6.49
CA ALA A 25 -1.14 6.73 5.85
C ALA A 25 -1.83 6.21 4.58
N LEU A 26 -3.16 6.07 4.60
CA LEU A 26 -3.95 5.68 3.45
C LEU A 26 -3.91 6.74 2.35
N GLU A 27 -4.10 8.02 2.67
CA GLU A 27 -3.99 9.13 1.72
C GLU A 27 -2.62 9.15 1.05
N SER A 28 -1.56 8.96 1.83
CA SER A 28 -0.19 8.86 1.33
C SER A 28 -0.03 7.67 0.35
N MET A 29 -0.58 6.50 0.70
CA MET A 29 -0.57 5.33 -0.17
C MET A 29 -1.31 5.59 -1.50
N VAL A 30 -2.48 6.20 -1.44
CA VAL A 30 -3.30 6.53 -2.62
C VAL A 30 -2.59 7.55 -3.52
N GLN A 31 -1.94 8.56 -2.93
CA GLN A 31 -1.15 9.53 -3.69
C GLN A 31 0.00 8.85 -4.45
N LEU A 32 0.71 7.92 -3.80
CA LEU A 32 1.75 7.12 -4.44
C LEU A 32 1.17 6.28 -5.58
N TRP A 33 0.05 5.60 -5.33
CA TRP A 33 -0.60 4.72 -6.31
C TRP A 33 -1.04 5.46 -7.60
N ARG A 34 -1.26 6.78 -7.50
CA ARG A 34 -1.61 7.65 -8.63
C ARG A 34 -0.39 8.17 -9.41
N ILE A 35 0.83 7.97 -8.93
CA ILE A 35 2.04 8.35 -9.66
C ILE A 35 2.15 7.47 -10.92
N PRO A 36 2.14 8.06 -12.12
CA PRO A 36 2.27 7.31 -13.36
C PRO A 36 3.56 6.47 -13.36
N GLY A 37 3.44 5.20 -13.76
CA GLY A 37 4.57 4.28 -13.84
C GLY A 37 4.95 3.60 -12.51
N LEU A 38 4.59 4.14 -11.33
CA LEU A 38 5.00 3.55 -10.05
C LEU A 38 4.55 2.08 -9.94
N VAL A 39 3.28 1.80 -10.25
CA VAL A 39 2.70 0.45 -10.14
C VAL A 39 3.36 -0.52 -11.12
N THR A 40 3.62 -0.09 -12.35
CA THR A 40 4.31 -0.88 -13.37
C THR A 40 5.74 -1.20 -12.96
N GLU A 41 6.48 -0.18 -12.50
CA GLU A 41 7.85 -0.33 -12.03
C GLU A 41 7.93 -1.18 -10.76
N LEU A 42 6.96 -1.07 -9.85
CA LEU A 42 6.88 -1.94 -8.67
C LEU A 42 6.74 -3.41 -9.09
N TYR A 43 5.82 -3.70 -10.01
CA TYR A 43 5.59 -5.06 -10.48
C TYR A 43 6.81 -5.64 -11.19
N LEU A 44 7.45 -4.88 -12.09
CA LEU A 44 8.60 -5.34 -12.87
C LEU A 44 9.87 -5.50 -12.01
N ASN A 45 10.11 -4.57 -11.09
CA ASN A 45 11.37 -4.52 -10.33
C ASN A 45 11.31 -5.24 -8.98
N TYR A 46 10.12 -5.51 -8.43
CA TYR A 46 9.95 -6.19 -7.13
C TYR A 46 9.26 -7.55 -7.25
N ASP A 47 8.06 -7.61 -7.82
CA ASP A 47 7.25 -8.84 -7.81
C ASP A 47 7.74 -9.92 -8.80
N CYS A 48 8.54 -9.55 -9.80
CA CYS A 48 9.10 -10.49 -10.75
C CYS A 48 10.33 -11.26 -10.22
N ASP A 49 10.80 -10.96 -8.99
CA ASP A 49 11.83 -11.74 -8.30
C ASP A 49 11.19 -12.97 -7.61
N LEU A 50 11.74 -14.16 -7.89
CA LEU A 50 11.28 -15.46 -7.33
C LEU A 50 11.30 -15.51 -5.79
N SER A 51 12.03 -14.62 -5.13
CA SER A 51 12.16 -14.56 -3.68
C SER A 51 11.26 -13.52 -3.01
N CYS A 52 10.55 -12.69 -3.78
CA CYS A 52 9.70 -11.62 -3.26
C CYS A 52 8.23 -12.05 -3.10
N THR A 53 7.55 -11.46 -2.12
CA THR A 53 6.09 -11.57 -1.94
C THR A 53 5.37 -10.68 -2.94
N ASN A 54 4.16 -11.06 -3.38
CA ASN A 54 3.36 -10.29 -4.33
C ASN A 54 2.81 -8.99 -3.74
N LEU A 55 3.65 -7.97 -3.66
CA LEU A 55 3.37 -6.70 -3.02
C LEU A 55 2.35 -5.89 -3.82
N PHE A 56 2.36 -5.98 -5.16
CA PHE A 56 1.34 -5.36 -6.00
C PHE A 56 -0.07 -5.88 -5.65
N GLU A 57 -0.23 -7.20 -5.58
CA GLU A 57 -1.52 -7.82 -5.29
C GLU A 57 -2.01 -7.44 -3.89
N ASP A 58 -1.14 -7.48 -2.89
CA ASP A 58 -1.48 -7.14 -1.51
C ASP A 58 -1.93 -5.69 -1.36
N LEU A 59 -1.22 -4.75 -2.00
CA LEU A 59 -1.58 -3.34 -1.99
C LEU A 59 -2.87 -3.07 -2.76
N THR A 60 -3.08 -3.72 -3.91
CA THR A 60 -4.33 -3.61 -4.69
C THR A 60 -5.53 -4.14 -3.91
N LYS A 61 -5.38 -5.27 -3.20
CA LYS A 61 -6.41 -5.81 -2.29
C LYS A 61 -6.71 -4.87 -1.13
N LEU A 62 -5.69 -4.21 -0.58
CA LEU A 62 -5.87 -3.24 0.49
C LEU A 62 -6.67 -2.03 -0.01
N LEU A 63 -6.26 -1.42 -1.11
CA LEU A 63 -6.90 -0.20 -1.64
C LEU A 63 -8.32 -0.47 -2.18
N SER A 64 -8.58 -1.64 -2.75
CA SER A 64 -9.93 -2.01 -3.21
C SER A 64 -10.93 -2.17 -2.06
N LYS A 65 -10.51 -2.67 -0.90
CA LYS A 65 -11.38 -2.76 0.30
C LYS A 65 -11.78 -1.39 0.84
N VAL A 66 -10.93 -0.38 0.66
CA VAL A 66 -11.15 0.98 1.16
C VAL A 66 -11.90 1.85 0.13
N GLY A 67 -12.15 1.33 -1.07
CA GLY A 67 -12.92 2.02 -2.11
C GLY A 67 -12.16 3.13 -2.83
N THR A 68 -10.82 3.17 -2.72
CA THR A 68 -9.98 4.25 -3.28
C THR A 68 -9.48 3.98 -4.70
N LEU A 69 -9.76 2.80 -5.26
CA LEU A 69 -9.43 2.42 -6.64
C LEU A 69 -10.60 2.56 -7.64
N CYS A 70 -11.73 3.13 -7.21
CA CYS A 70 -12.85 3.50 -8.08
C CYS A 70 -12.79 4.97 -8.51
#